data_AF-A0A257W6Z6-F1
#
_entry.id   AF-A0A257W6Z6-F1
#
_cell.length_a   1.000
_cell.length_b   1.000
_cell.length_c   1.000
_cell.angle_alpha   90.00
_cell.angle_beta   90.00
_cell.angle_gamma   90.00
#
_symmetry.space_group_name_H-M   'P 1'
#
loop_
_entity.id
_entity.type
_entity.pdbx_description
1 polymer ?
#
loop_
_entity_poly.entity_id
_entity_poly.type
_entity_poly.pdbx_seq_one_letter_code
_entity_poly.pdbx_strand_id
1 'polypeptide(L)'
;LLINFVCSNLSADLKEKQRLLELDDIRDRANQLTQMLHKELQFAELKNKVTTKTKVELDKQQRDYFLQQQLKSIKEELGGDTNERELKEMQKKAEAKKWPASAKEAFTKNLQKLERMHPSTPDYSVVYNHLDLMLDLPWEEYTEDHYDLKKAKKVLDTDHYGMGKIKERILEYLAVLKLKGDMKSPILCFIGPPGIGKTSLGRSIAHAIGRKYVRLSLGGLHDESEIRGHRKTYIGAMPGRILQSLRKVKSSNPVMILDEIDKVGNDQRGDPSSALLEVLDPEQNHTFYDNYLELEYDLSKVLFIATANNLQNIQPALRDRLEIIDLSGYAVEEKMEIAKRHLIPKQREAHGLKKIGFKISDKVIEKVIQDYTRESGVRELDRMLASVMRYQAKEFALKDKLKPTLTAADIEKILGKPRYSNELYKTANMPGVAVGLAWTSVGGDILFIETSTSDGKGELKLTGNLGNVMKESATTALTYLQSNASRYGIDGKSFEKKTIHVHVPEGAVPKDGPSAGITM
;
A
#
# COMPACT_ATOMS: atom_id res chain seq x y z
N LEU A 1 85.29 39.08 41.31
CA LEU A 1 84.83 40.22 40.47
C LEU A 1 83.77 39.80 39.44
N LEU A 2 84.04 38.82 38.56
CA LEU A 2 83.10 38.39 37.52
C LEU A 2 81.73 37.92 38.06
N ILE A 3 81.72 37.10 39.12
CA ILE A 3 80.49 36.59 39.77
C ILE A 3 79.59 37.74 40.23
N ASN A 4 80.17 38.77 40.86
CA ASN A 4 79.42 39.92 41.36
C ASN A 4 78.89 40.78 40.21
N PHE A 5 79.66 40.93 39.12
CA PHE A 5 79.22 41.66 37.92
C PHE A 5 78.03 40.98 37.24
N VAL A 6 78.08 39.66 37.07
CA VAL A 6 76.99 38.90 36.44
C VAL A 6 75.75 38.88 37.34
N CYS A 7 75.91 38.72 38.67
CA CYS A 7 74.82 38.80 39.63
C CYS A 7 74.12 40.17 39.63
N SER A 8 74.88 41.26 39.45
CA SER A 8 74.30 42.62 39.40
C SER A 8 73.35 42.83 38.22
N ASN A 9 73.68 42.24 37.05
CA ASN A 9 72.89 42.35 35.82
C ASN A 9 71.78 41.29 35.70
N LEU A 10 71.75 40.29 36.60
CA LEU A 10 70.71 39.27 36.61
C LEU A 10 69.41 39.85 37.17
N SER A 11 68.28 39.53 36.56
CA SER A 11 66.94 39.96 37.03
C SER A 11 66.41 39.09 38.19
N ALA A 12 67.26 38.80 39.17
CA ALA A 12 66.92 37.98 40.34
C ALA A 12 66.44 38.82 41.54
N ASP A 13 65.71 38.19 42.46
CA ASP A 13 65.23 38.84 43.68
C ASP A 13 66.40 39.29 44.57
N LEU A 14 66.22 40.42 45.25
CA LEU A 14 67.26 41.07 46.05
C LEU A 14 67.79 40.14 47.15
N LYS A 15 66.91 39.31 47.74
CA LYS A 15 67.27 38.33 48.77
C LYS A 15 68.23 37.25 48.25
N GLU A 16 68.05 36.80 47.01
CA GLU A 16 68.92 35.79 46.41
C GLU A 16 70.29 36.37 46.06
N LYS A 17 70.32 37.63 45.60
CA LYS A 17 71.57 38.37 45.36
C LYS A 17 72.37 38.59 46.64
N GLN A 18 71.68 38.92 47.73
CA GLN A 18 72.29 39.08 49.06
C GLN A 18 72.89 37.76 49.58
N ARG A 19 72.16 36.65 49.43
CA ARG A 19 72.62 35.31 49.82
C ARG A 19 73.89 34.88 49.09
N LEU A 20 74.05 35.27 47.83
CA LEU A 20 75.30 35.07 47.07
C LEU A 20 76.48 35.83 47.67
N LEU A 21 76.27 37.02 48.24
CA LEU A 21 77.35 37.81 48.84
C LEU A 21 77.82 37.25 50.19
N GLU A 22 76.94 36.55 50.90
CA GLU A 22 77.17 35.93 52.22
C GLU A 22 77.95 34.60 52.15
N LEU A 23 78.17 34.03 50.96
CA LEU A 23 78.94 32.80 50.79
C LEU A 23 80.44 33.06 50.69
N ASP A 24 81.22 32.67 51.70
CA ASP A 24 82.67 32.90 51.74
C ASP A 24 83.46 32.09 50.70
N ASP A 25 82.98 30.90 50.29
CA ASP A 25 83.60 30.08 49.24
C ASP A 25 83.18 30.53 47.83
N ILE A 26 84.17 30.84 46.99
CA ILE A 26 83.98 31.30 45.62
C ILE A 26 83.36 30.24 44.69
N ARG A 27 83.62 28.95 44.92
CA ARG A 27 83.06 27.84 44.12
C ARG A 27 81.58 27.68 44.39
N ASP A 28 81.18 27.74 45.66
CA ASP A 28 79.77 27.66 46.05
C ASP A 28 79.00 28.86 45.51
N ARG A 29 79.60 30.05 45.57
CA ARG A 29 79.04 31.27 44.99
C ARG A 29 78.87 31.16 43.47
N ALA A 30 79.82 30.57 42.75
CA ALA A 30 79.73 30.35 41.31
C ALA A 30 78.64 29.33 40.93
N ASN A 31 78.53 28.25 41.69
CA ASN A 31 77.50 27.22 41.49
C ASN A 31 76.09 27.77 41.68
N GLN A 32 75.88 28.56 42.74
CA GLN A 32 74.58 29.16 43.00
C GLN A 32 74.20 30.20 41.94
N LEU A 33 75.14 31.03 41.49
CA LEU A 33 74.90 31.97 40.39
C LEU A 33 74.56 31.23 39.08
N THR A 34 75.21 30.11 38.80
CA THR A 34 74.96 29.30 37.61
C THR A 34 73.55 28.71 37.63
N GLN A 35 73.07 28.24 38.79
CA GLN A 35 71.70 27.78 38.95
C GLN A 35 70.68 28.89 38.70
N MET A 36 70.94 30.10 39.19
CA MET A 36 70.07 31.26 38.96
C MET A 36 70.03 31.67 37.49
N LEU A 37 71.19 31.68 36.81
CA LEU A 37 71.27 31.92 35.36
C LEU A 37 70.52 30.86 34.55
N HIS A 38 70.61 29.59 34.95
CA HIS A 38 69.93 28.52 34.23
C HIS A 38 68.40 28.63 34.34
N LYS A 39 67.90 29.04 35.52
CA LYS A 39 66.47 29.31 35.73
C LYS A 39 65.97 30.47 34.88
N GLU A 40 66.73 31.56 34.78
CA GLU A 40 66.42 32.70 33.90
C GLU A 40 66.42 32.31 32.41
N LEU A 41 67.40 31.51 31.97
CA LEU A 41 67.44 31.01 30.61
C LEU A 41 66.19 30.18 30.26
N GLN A 42 65.78 29.27 31.16
CA GLN A 42 64.57 28.47 30.96
C GLN A 42 63.32 29.35 30.86
N PHE A 43 63.21 30.40 31.69
CA PHE A 43 62.09 31.32 31.63
C PHE A 43 62.03 32.10 30.32
N ALA A 44 63.18 32.58 29.83
CA ALA A 44 63.30 33.28 28.56
C ALA A 44 62.93 32.38 27.36
N GLU A 45 63.38 31.12 27.36
CA GLU A 45 63.02 30.14 26.33
C GLU A 45 61.51 29.84 26.32
N LEU A 46 60.90 29.69 27.50
CA LEU A 46 59.48 29.43 27.63
C LEU A 46 58.64 30.61 27.14
N LYS A 47 59.05 31.84 27.49
CA LYS A 47 58.41 33.08 27.02
C LYS A 47 58.46 33.20 25.50
N ASN A 48 59.61 32.92 24.88
CA ASN A 48 59.77 32.91 23.42
C ASN A 48 58.91 31.82 22.75
N LYS A 49 58.86 30.62 23.34
CA LYS A 49 58.04 29.52 22.82
C LYS A 49 56.55 29.85 22.84
N VAL A 50 56.08 30.48 23.92
CA VAL A 50 54.69 30.94 24.04
C VAL A 50 54.37 31.99 22.98
N THR A 51 55.20 33.04 22.84
CA THR A 51 54.97 34.12 21.87
C THR A 51 55.01 33.65 20.42
N THR A 52 55.90 32.70 20.09
CA THR A 52 55.99 32.15 18.74
C THR A 52 54.75 31.32 18.40
N LYS A 53 54.25 30.50 19.33
CA LYS A 53 53.00 29.74 19.13
C LYS A 53 51.79 30.66 18.93
N THR A 54 51.66 31.72 19.72
CA THR A 54 50.51 32.63 19.61
C THR A 54 50.49 33.37 18.28
N LYS A 55 51.66 33.80 17.76
CA LYS A 55 51.75 34.43 16.44
C LYS A 55 51.30 33.50 15.31
N VAL A 56 51.75 32.24 15.30
CA VAL A 56 51.39 31.28 14.26
C VAL A 56 49.89 30.97 14.23
N GLU A 57 49.25 30.85 15.41
CA GLU A 57 47.80 30.65 15.50
C GLU A 57 47.01 31.88 15.02
N LEU A 58 47.47 33.09 15.39
CA LEU A 58 46.84 34.35 14.94
C LEU A 58 46.95 34.53 13.42
N ASP A 59 48.11 34.29 12.83
CA ASP A 59 48.32 34.40 11.38
C ASP A 59 47.45 33.39 10.61
N LYS A 60 47.30 32.17 11.14
CA LYS A 60 46.42 31.16 10.55
C LYS A 60 44.95 31.60 10.59
N GLN A 61 44.47 32.09 11.73
CA GLN A 61 43.10 32.59 11.87
C GLN A 61 42.81 33.78 10.94
N GLN A 62 43.73 34.74 10.83
CA GLN A 62 43.57 35.88 9.93
C GLN A 62 43.54 35.44 8.46
N ARG A 63 44.41 34.49 8.08
CA ARG A 63 44.44 33.95 6.71
C ARG A 63 43.16 33.18 6.36
N ASP A 64 42.67 32.34 7.27
CA ASP A 64 41.44 31.59 7.08
C ASP A 64 40.21 32.53 6.98
N TYR A 65 40.17 33.58 7.81
CA TYR A 65 39.15 34.63 7.74
C TYR A 65 39.16 35.37 6.39
N PHE A 66 40.34 35.77 5.92
CA PHE A 66 40.49 36.48 4.64
C PHE A 66 40.07 35.61 3.45
N LEU A 67 40.47 34.33 3.43
CA LEU A 67 40.08 33.38 2.38
C LEU A 67 38.57 33.13 2.36
N GLN A 68 37.91 33.03 3.52
CA GLN A 68 36.44 32.92 3.60
C GLN A 68 35.75 34.16 3.05
N GLN A 69 36.27 35.35 3.35
CA GLN A 69 35.70 36.61 2.87
C GLN A 69 35.87 36.79 1.35
N GLN A 70 37.02 36.36 0.80
CA GLN A 70 37.25 36.32 -0.65
C GLN A 70 36.33 35.31 -1.35
N LEU A 71 36.20 34.10 -0.82
CA LEU A 71 35.27 33.10 -1.36
C LEU A 71 33.82 33.60 -1.36
N LYS A 72 33.40 34.31 -0.31
CA LYS A 72 32.08 34.93 -0.24
C LYS A 72 31.89 35.99 -1.33
N SER A 73 32.87 36.88 -1.51
CA SER A 73 32.82 37.93 -2.53
C SER A 73 32.80 37.36 -3.96
N ILE A 74 33.61 36.33 -4.22
CA ILE A 74 33.63 35.62 -5.52
C ILE A 74 32.28 34.96 -5.81
N LYS A 75 31.63 34.35 -4.80
CA LYS A 75 30.30 33.74 -4.95
C LYS A 75 29.21 34.77 -5.25
N GLU A 76 29.28 35.95 -4.64
CA GLU A 76 28.35 37.06 -4.89
C GLU A 76 28.51 37.61 -6.32
N GLU A 77 29.74 37.75 -6.83
CA GLU A 77 30.01 38.22 -8.20
C GLU A 77 29.62 37.21 -9.30
N LEU A 78 29.66 35.90 -9.01
CA LEU A 78 29.30 34.84 -9.96
C LEU A 78 27.78 34.59 -10.09
N GLY A 79 26.93 35.43 -9.48
CA GLY A 79 25.47 35.32 -9.58
C GLY A 79 24.79 34.60 -8.41
N GLY A 80 25.49 34.44 -7.28
CA GLY A 80 25.01 33.79 -6.06
C GLY A 80 25.20 32.28 -6.05
N ASP A 81 25.08 31.66 -4.86
CA ASP A 81 25.16 30.21 -4.70
C ASP A 81 23.84 29.58 -5.16
N THR A 82 23.89 28.62 -6.11
CA THR A 82 22.70 27.90 -6.59
C THR A 82 21.90 27.31 -5.43
N ASN A 83 22.60 26.87 -4.37
CA ASN A 83 22.00 26.33 -3.16
C ASN A 83 21.21 27.38 -2.37
N GLU A 84 21.69 28.63 -2.27
CA GLU A 84 20.95 29.70 -1.58
C GLU A 84 19.65 30.05 -2.32
N ARG A 85 19.67 29.97 -3.65
CA ARG A 85 18.46 30.19 -4.46
C ARG A 85 17.43 29.09 -4.21
N GLU A 86 17.84 27.83 -4.20
CA GLU A 86 16.95 26.70 -3.88
C GLU A 86 16.32 26.83 -2.49
N LEU A 87 17.11 27.20 -1.48
CA LEU A 87 16.63 27.43 -0.12
C LEU A 87 15.61 28.58 -0.06
N LYS A 88 15.87 29.70 -0.76
CA LYS A 88 14.90 30.82 -0.87
C LYS A 88 13.61 30.39 -1.57
N GLU A 89 13.70 29.55 -2.61
CA GLU A 89 12.53 29.00 -3.29
C GLU A 89 11.72 28.07 -2.37
N MET A 90 12.38 27.23 -1.56
CA MET A 90 11.72 26.41 -0.53
C MET A 90 11.00 27.27 0.51
N GLN A 91 11.66 28.32 1.00
CA GLN A 91 11.07 29.25 1.96
C GLN A 91 9.83 29.95 1.39
N LYS A 92 9.91 30.44 0.14
CA LYS A 92 8.77 31.05 -0.54
C LYS A 92 7.59 30.08 -0.72
N LYS A 93 7.86 28.81 -1.04
CA LYS A 93 6.82 27.76 -1.09
C LYS A 93 6.20 27.51 0.29
N ALA A 94 7.01 27.53 1.34
CA ALA A 94 6.54 27.35 2.71
C ALA A 94 5.60 28.47 3.16
N GLU A 95 5.85 29.73 2.77
CA GLU A 95 4.98 30.87 3.10
C GLU A 95 3.58 30.76 2.51
N ALA A 96 3.45 30.15 1.33
CA ALA A 96 2.16 29.93 0.66
C ALA A 96 1.36 28.75 1.22
N LYS A 97 1.97 27.91 2.07
CA LYS A 97 1.35 26.70 2.62
C LYS A 97 0.60 26.98 3.92
N LYS A 98 -0.48 26.23 4.12
CA LYS A 98 -1.22 26.17 5.40
C LYS A 98 -0.60 25.10 6.26
N TRP A 99 0.10 25.50 7.31
CA TRP A 99 0.80 24.56 8.20
C TRP A 99 0.06 24.41 9.52
N PRO A 100 -0.10 23.17 10.02
CA PRO A 100 -0.28 22.94 11.44
C PRO A 100 0.88 23.54 12.24
N ALA A 101 0.61 23.97 13.48
CA ALA A 101 1.62 24.63 14.32
C ALA A 101 2.88 23.77 14.51
N SER A 102 2.71 22.47 14.80
CA SER A 102 3.81 21.50 14.97
C SER A 102 4.65 21.33 13.70
N ALA A 103 4.00 21.19 12.54
CA ALA A 103 4.67 21.05 11.26
C ALA A 103 5.45 22.31 10.87
N LYS A 104 4.89 23.51 11.14
CA LYS A 104 5.56 24.79 10.87
C LYS A 104 6.83 24.97 11.70
N GLU A 105 6.76 24.64 12.98
CA GLU A 105 7.91 24.73 13.89
C GLU A 105 9.01 23.75 13.46
N ALA A 106 8.65 22.50 13.19
CA ALA A 106 9.59 21.47 12.74
C ALA A 106 10.25 21.84 11.40
N PHE A 107 9.46 22.34 10.43
CA PHE A 107 9.98 22.80 9.14
C PHE A 107 10.97 23.95 9.32
N THR A 108 10.60 24.97 10.10
CA THR A 108 11.45 26.16 10.33
C THR A 108 12.77 25.78 11.00
N LYS A 109 12.72 24.91 12.02
CA LYS A 109 13.92 24.42 12.72
C LYS A 109 14.85 23.63 11.79
N ASN A 110 14.29 22.76 10.95
CA ASN A 110 15.07 21.95 10.02
C ASN A 110 15.61 22.79 8.85
N LEU A 111 14.88 23.81 8.39
CA LEU A 111 15.35 24.75 7.37
C LEU A 111 16.56 25.57 7.88
N GLN A 112 16.48 26.12 9.09
CA GLN A 112 17.62 26.83 9.72
C GLN A 112 18.84 25.91 9.90
N LYS A 113 18.60 24.62 10.18
CA LYS A 113 19.68 23.63 10.24
C LYS A 113 20.31 23.42 8.86
N LEU A 114 19.50 23.28 7.81
CA LEU A 114 19.95 23.08 6.43
C LEU A 114 20.75 24.29 5.90
N GLU A 115 20.32 25.51 6.19
CA GLU A 115 21.02 26.76 5.82
C GLU A 115 22.43 26.85 6.39
N ARG A 116 22.66 26.26 7.57
CA ARG A 116 23.99 26.23 8.23
C ARG A 116 24.87 25.07 7.76
N MET A 117 24.30 24.09 7.05
CA MET A 117 25.02 22.90 6.61
C MET A 117 25.68 23.14 5.26
N HIS A 118 26.90 22.65 5.09
CA HIS A 118 27.56 22.67 3.79
C HIS A 118 26.95 21.59 2.88
N PRO A 119 26.67 21.86 1.58
CA PRO A 119 26.06 20.90 0.67
C PRO A 119 26.80 19.56 0.52
N SER A 120 28.12 19.55 0.79
CA SER A 120 28.93 18.32 0.75
C SER A 120 28.80 17.44 1.99
N THR A 121 28.06 17.86 3.02
CA THR A 121 27.83 17.05 4.21
C THR A 121 26.90 15.87 3.86
N PRO A 122 27.21 14.62 4.24
CA PRO A 122 26.40 13.45 3.89
C PRO A 122 24.91 13.58 4.24
N ASP A 123 24.62 14.20 5.39
CA ASP A 123 23.26 14.40 5.90
C ASP A 123 22.48 15.53 5.19
N TYR A 124 23.15 16.38 4.38
CA TYR A 124 22.49 17.50 3.70
C TYR A 124 21.35 17.01 2.81
N SER A 125 21.62 15.98 2.00
CA SER A 125 20.63 15.37 1.10
C SER A 125 19.41 14.80 1.84
N VAL A 126 19.63 14.22 3.03
CA VAL A 126 18.56 13.63 3.85
C VAL A 126 17.65 14.72 4.41
N VAL A 127 18.22 15.79 4.95
CA VAL A 127 17.45 16.92 5.48
C VAL A 127 16.73 17.68 4.36
N TYR A 128 17.38 17.87 3.21
CA TYR A 128 16.78 18.48 2.03
C TYR A 128 15.56 17.69 1.55
N ASN A 129 15.70 16.37 1.34
CA ASN A 129 14.60 15.51 0.90
C ASN A 129 13.45 15.45 1.91
N HIS A 130 13.75 15.51 3.21
CA HIS A 130 12.75 15.57 4.27
C HIS A 130 11.94 16.87 4.22
N LEU A 131 12.62 18.02 4.06
CA LEU A 131 11.97 19.32 3.89
C LEU A 131 11.17 19.39 2.57
N ASP A 132 11.68 18.82 1.47
CA ASP A 132 10.95 18.70 0.21
C ASP A 132 9.67 17.87 0.36
N LEU A 133 9.74 16.74 1.07
CA LEU A 133 8.55 15.96 1.40
C LEU A 133 7.53 16.78 2.19
N MET A 134 7.96 17.51 3.22
CA MET A 134 7.07 18.39 3.99
C MET A 134 6.43 19.46 3.11
N LEU A 135 7.17 20.04 2.17
CA LEU A 135 6.62 20.99 1.20
C LEU A 135 5.66 20.37 0.19
N ASP A 136 5.76 19.09 -0.09
CA ASP A 136 4.89 18.41 -1.05
C ASP A 136 3.59 17.88 -0.40
N LEU A 137 3.58 17.65 0.91
CA LEU A 137 2.41 17.15 1.62
C LEU A 137 1.27 18.20 1.69
N PRO A 138 0.01 17.82 1.41
CA PRO A 138 -1.13 18.75 1.29
C PRO A 138 -1.70 19.19 2.65
N TRP A 139 -0.88 19.76 3.52
CA TRP A 139 -1.28 20.24 4.84
C TRP A 139 -2.50 21.16 4.79
N GLU A 140 -3.57 20.80 5.52
CA GLU A 140 -4.83 21.54 5.58
C GLU A 140 -5.43 21.95 4.22
N GLU A 141 -5.05 21.26 3.15
CA GLU A 141 -5.52 21.48 1.79
C GLU A 141 -6.56 20.42 1.45
N TYR A 142 -7.80 20.85 1.21
CA TYR A 142 -8.94 19.97 1.04
C TYR A 142 -9.66 20.26 -0.28
N THR A 143 -10.24 19.23 -0.89
CA THR A 143 -11.25 19.41 -1.94
C THR A 143 -12.59 19.78 -1.35
N GLU A 144 -13.42 20.48 -2.12
CA GLU A 144 -14.79 20.81 -1.73
C GLU A 144 -15.68 19.56 -1.71
N ASP A 145 -16.36 19.35 -0.59
CA ASP A 145 -17.23 18.19 -0.39
C ASP A 145 -18.66 18.48 -0.86
N HIS A 146 -19.19 17.61 -1.71
CA HIS A 146 -20.54 17.71 -2.28
C HIS A 146 -21.45 16.56 -1.85
N TYR A 147 -22.11 16.71 -0.70
CA TYR A 147 -23.07 15.70 -0.18
C TYR A 147 -24.49 15.87 -0.75
N ASP A 148 -24.61 15.85 -2.08
CA ASP A 148 -25.90 15.76 -2.77
C ASP A 148 -26.26 14.29 -3.06
N LEU A 149 -27.15 13.74 -2.25
CA LEU A 149 -27.61 12.35 -2.39
C LEU A 149 -28.31 12.08 -3.72
N LYS A 150 -29.00 13.06 -4.31
CA LYS A 150 -29.65 12.90 -5.62
C LYS A 150 -28.61 12.78 -6.72
N LYS A 151 -27.59 13.64 -6.68
CA LYS A 151 -26.44 13.55 -7.58
C LYS A 151 -25.67 12.26 -7.38
N ALA A 152 -25.41 11.86 -6.13
CA ALA A 152 -24.71 10.62 -5.82
C ALA A 152 -25.44 9.39 -6.37
N LYS A 153 -26.76 9.31 -6.19
CA LYS A 153 -27.59 8.24 -6.78
C LYS A 153 -27.43 8.19 -8.30
N LYS A 154 -27.53 9.34 -8.98
CA LYS A 154 -27.37 9.43 -10.43
C LYS A 154 -25.99 8.97 -10.91
N VAL A 155 -24.92 9.36 -10.21
CA VAL A 155 -23.55 8.94 -10.53
C VAL A 155 -23.41 7.43 -10.36
N LEU A 156 -23.85 6.87 -9.23
CA LEU A 156 -23.79 5.43 -8.97
C LEU A 156 -24.61 4.62 -10.00
N ASP A 157 -25.78 5.10 -10.40
CA ASP A 157 -26.62 4.47 -11.42
C ASP A 157 -26.06 4.56 -12.84
N THR A 158 -25.29 5.61 -13.12
CA THR A 158 -24.64 5.79 -14.42
C THR A 158 -23.40 4.92 -14.54
N ASP A 159 -22.62 4.79 -13.46
CA ASP A 159 -21.33 4.09 -13.48
C ASP A 159 -21.47 2.57 -13.30
N HIS A 160 -22.53 2.12 -12.62
CA HIS A 160 -22.75 0.71 -12.29
C HIS A 160 -24.16 0.27 -12.68
N TYR A 161 -24.26 -0.84 -13.41
CA TYR A 161 -25.54 -1.47 -13.68
C TYR A 161 -25.98 -2.37 -12.51
N GLY A 162 -27.28 -2.41 -12.22
CA GLY A 162 -27.83 -3.22 -11.13
C GLY A 162 -27.44 -2.72 -9.74
N MET A 163 -27.12 -3.65 -8.83
CA MET A 163 -26.66 -3.36 -7.46
C MET A 163 -27.58 -2.51 -6.59
N GLY A 164 -28.90 -2.58 -6.78
CA GLY A 164 -29.87 -1.71 -6.10
C GLY A 164 -29.66 -1.62 -4.58
N LYS A 165 -29.59 -2.77 -3.90
CA LYS A 165 -29.36 -2.84 -2.44
C LYS A 165 -28.04 -2.23 -2.00
N ILE A 166 -26.97 -2.46 -2.76
CA ILE A 166 -25.61 -1.98 -2.44
C ILE A 166 -25.55 -0.45 -2.61
N LYS A 167 -26.13 0.08 -3.70
CA LYS A 167 -26.20 1.52 -3.95
C LYS A 167 -27.03 2.23 -2.89
N GLU A 168 -28.15 1.64 -2.48
CA GLU A 168 -28.97 2.17 -1.38
C GLU A 168 -28.18 2.22 -0.07
N ARG A 169 -27.43 1.15 0.25
CA ARG A 169 -26.56 1.14 1.44
C ARG A 169 -25.46 2.22 1.39
N ILE A 170 -24.87 2.45 0.23
CA ILE A 170 -23.90 3.54 0.03
C ILE A 170 -24.58 4.91 0.26
N LEU A 171 -25.81 5.10 -0.22
CA LEU A 171 -26.55 6.35 0.00
C LEU A 171 -26.91 6.55 1.48
N GLU A 172 -27.30 5.50 2.20
CA GLU A 172 -27.49 5.55 3.66
C GLU A 172 -26.23 6.00 4.37
N TYR A 173 -25.08 5.39 4.03
CA TYR A 173 -23.78 5.76 4.58
C TYR A 173 -23.43 7.24 4.32
N LEU A 174 -23.59 7.71 3.08
CA LEU A 174 -23.35 9.11 2.72
C LEU A 174 -24.30 10.07 3.44
N ALA A 175 -25.55 9.65 3.70
CA ALA A 175 -26.52 10.46 4.45
C ALA A 175 -26.09 10.61 5.92
N VAL A 176 -25.57 9.56 6.54
CA VAL A 176 -25.03 9.61 7.91
C VAL A 176 -23.83 10.55 8.00
N LEU A 177 -22.89 10.46 7.05
CA LEU A 177 -21.73 11.37 6.99
C LEU A 177 -22.16 12.84 6.86
N LYS A 178 -23.17 13.12 6.03
CA LYS A 178 -23.73 14.46 5.88
C LYS A 178 -24.33 15.00 7.18
N LEU A 179 -24.97 14.16 7.98
CA LEU A 179 -25.63 14.55 9.22
C LEU A 179 -24.63 14.76 10.37
N LYS A 180 -23.64 13.87 10.49
CA LYS A 180 -22.64 13.96 11.56
C LYS A 180 -21.66 15.13 11.36
N GLY A 181 -21.31 15.45 10.11
CA GLY A 181 -20.31 16.47 9.81
C GLY A 181 -18.87 16.09 10.16
N ASP A 182 -18.66 14.88 10.70
CA ASP A 182 -17.37 14.26 10.93
C ASP A 182 -17.28 12.89 10.23
N MET A 183 -16.05 12.38 10.07
CA MET A 183 -15.78 11.08 9.43
C MET A 183 -15.76 9.93 10.43
N LYS A 184 -16.31 10.10 11.65
CA LYS A 184 -16.37 9.06 12.69
C LYS A 184 -17.50 8.08 12.40
N SER A 185 -17.33 7.31 11.33
CA SER A 185 -18.23 6.25 10.90
C SER A 185 -17.41 4.98 10.64
N PRO A 186 -17.98 3.78 10.87
CA PRO A 186 -17.35 2.53 10.46
C PRO A 186 -16.89 2.58 8.99
N ILE A 187 -15.81 1.88 8.68
CA ILE A 187 -15.22 1.91 7.35
C ILE A 187 -15.99 0.95 6.46
N LEU A 188 -16.49 1.44 5.31
CA LEU A 188 -17.14 0.57 4.33
C LEU A 188 -16.15 -0.47 3.81
N CYS A 189 -16.53 -1.75 3.91
CA CYS A 189 -15.77 -2.87 3.35
C CYS A 189 -16.61 -3.62 2.33
N PHE A 190 -16.19 -3.57 1.06
CA PHE A 190 -16.81 -4.33 -0.01
C PHE A 190 -16.21 -5.73 -0.09
N ILE A 191 -17.05 -6.75 0.10
CA ILE A 191 -16.66 -8.16 0.05
C ILE A 191 -17.29 -8.83 -1.17
N GLY A 192 -16.58 -9.77 -1.78
CA GLY A 192 -17.14 -10.62 -2.82
C GLY A 192 -16.06 -11.18 -3.75
N PRO A 193 -16.41 -11.93 -4.80
CA PRO A 193 -15.43 -12.45 -5.76
C PRO A 193 -14.68 -11.33 -6.53
N PRO A 194 -13.56 -11.66 -7.18
CA PRO A 194 -12.84 -10.71 -8.04
C PRO A 194 -13.67 -10.34 -9.27
N GLY A 195 -13.48 -9.12 -9.78
CA GLY A 195 -14.11 -8.68 -11.04
C GLY A 195 -15.56 -8.22 -10.94
N ILE A 196 -16.11 -8.07 -9.73
CA ILE A 196 -17.47 -7.56 -9.49
C ILE A 196 -17.58 -6.04 -9.35
N GLY A 197 -16.49 -5.29 -9.53
CA GLY A 197 -16.55 -3.82 -9.53
C GLY A 197 -16.38 -3.13 -8.16
N LYS A 198 -15.88 -3.83 -7.13
CA LYS A 198 -15.57 -3.26 -5.80
C LYS A 198 -14.73 -1.98 -5.86
N THR A 199 -13.59 -2.04 -6.55
CA THR A 199 -12.68 -0.90 -6.71
C THR A 199 -13.30 0.25 -7.51
N SER A 200 -14.15 -0.07 -8.49
CA SER A 200 -14.85 0.95 -9.28
C SER A 200 -15.97 1.63 -8.52
N LEU A 201 -16.62 0.96 -7.57
CA LEU A 201 -17.62 1.58 -6.68
C LEU A 201 -17.00 2.70 -5.83
N GLY A 202 -15.86 2.45 -5.18
CA GLY A 202 -15.21 3.51 -4.39
C GLY A 202 -14.71 4.69 -5.25
N ARG A 203 -14.39 4.46 -6.53
CA ARG A 203 -14.13 5.57 -7.48
C ARG A 203 -15.40 6.38 -7.76
N SER A 204 -16.53 5.73 -7.98
CA SER A 204 -17.83 6.39 -8.18
C SER A 204 -18.27 7.15 -6.93
N ILE A 205 -18.00 6.63 -5.73
CA ILE A 205 -18.24 7.34 -4.46
C ILE A 205 -17.41 8.62 -4.40
N ALA A 206 -16.11 8.55 -4.71
CA ALA A 206 -15.23 9.73 -4.75
C ALA A 206 -15.74 10.80 -5.73
N HIS A 207 -16.13 10.38 -6.94
CA HIS A 207 -16.68 11.26 -7.96
C HIS A 207 -18.04 11.86 -7.54
N ALA A 208 -18.89 11.08 -6.87
CA ALA A 208 -20.19 11.54 -6.38
C ALA A 208 -20.06 12.65 -5.34
N ILE A 209 -19.10 12.52 -4.40
CA ILE A 209 -18.89 13.48 -3.31
C ILE A 209 -17.89 14.60 -3.64
N GLY A 210 -17.29 14.60 -4.84
CA GLY A 210 -16.36 15.64 -5.27
C GLY A 210 -14.93 15.52 -4.69
N ARG A 211 -14.58 14.40 -4.07
CA ARG A 211 -13.26 14.17 -3.49
C ARG A 211 -12.31 13.51 -4.49
N LYS A 212 -11.00 13.79 -4.36
CA LYS A 212 -9.98 13.08 -5.14
C LYS A 212 -9.96 11.59 -4.76
N TYR A 213 -9.62 10.74 -5.73
CA TYR A 213 -9.58 9.30 -5.59
C TYR A 213 -8.15 8.78 -5.55
N VAL A 214 -7.85 7.87 -4.62
CA VAL A 214 -6.59 7.13 -4.58
C VAL A 214 -6.82 5.68 -4.20
N ARG A 215 -5.99 4.80 -4.75
CA ARG A 215 -6.03 3.36 -4.50
C ARG A 215 -4.69 2.92 -3.95
N LEU A 216 -4.73 2.23 -2.82
CA LEU A 216 -3.59 1.62 -2.16
C LEU A 216 -3.82 0.12 -2.09
N SER A 217 -2.92 -0.66 -2.69
CA SER A 217 -2.97 -2.12 -2.67
C SER A 217 -2.30 -2.62 -1.40
N LEU A 218 -3.05 -3.36 -0.58
CA LEU A 218 -2.56 -3.99 0.64
C LEU A 218 -2.07 -5.43 0.41
N GLY A 219 -2.39 -6.02 -0.75
CA GLY A 219 -1.91 -7.35 -1.12
C GLY A 219 -0.38 -7.44 -1.12
N GLY A 220 0.16 -8.39 -0.34
CA GLY A 220 1.60 -8.60 -0.22
C GLY A 220 2.30 -7.62 0.74
N LEU A 221 1.56 -6.97 1.64
CA LEU A 221 2.14 -6.22 2.76
C LEU A 221 2.69 -7.20 3.80
N HIS A 222 3.99 -7.07 4.07
CA HIS A 222 4.69 -7.89 5.06
C HIS A 222 5.29 -7.06 6.20
N ASP A 223 5.56 -5.76 5.97
CA ASP A 223 6.19 -4.91 6.97
C ASP A 223 5.32 -3.70 7.32
N GLU A 224 5.29 -3.37 8.60
CA GLU A 224 4.67 -2.18 9.17
C GLU A 224 5.27 -0.89 8.59
N SER A 225 6.57 -0.92 8.27
CA SER A 225 7.30 0.21 7.66
C SER A 225 6.73 0.61 6.28
N GLU A 226 6.00 -0.26 5.59
CA GLU A 226 5.33 0.11 4.35
C GLU A 226 4.14 1.05 4.59
N ILE A 227 3.53 1.01 5.79
CA ILE A 227 2.44 1.90 6.19
C ILE A 227 2.98 3.14 6.91
N ARG A 228 3.87 2.97 7.90
CA ARG A 228 4.44 4.05 8.74
C ARG A 228 5.74 4.66 8.20
N GLY A 229 6.29 4.15 7.11
CA GLY A 229 7.59 4.58 6.59
C GLY A 229 8.78 4.04 7.39
N HIS A 230 9.97 4.27 6.85
CA HIS A 230 11.24 3.96 7.52
C HIS A 230 11.76 5.18 8.28
N ARG A 231 12.56 4.97 9.33
CA ARG A 231 13.32 6.07 9.94
C ARG A 231 14.22 6.71 8.90
N LYS A 232 14.23 8.05 8.82
CA LYS A 232 15.00 8.81 7.81
C LYS A 232 16.52 8.60 7.86
N THR A 233 17.04 8.02 8.94
CA THR A 233 18.46 7.66 9.10
C THR A 233 18.87 6.41 8.31
N TYR A 234 17.91 5.61 7.82
CA TYR A 234 18.22 4.42 7.02
C TYR A 234 18.54 4.79 5.58
N ILE A 235 19.52 4.08 4.99
CA ILE A 235 19.88 4.25 3.59
C ILE A 235 18.70 3.81 2.73
N GLY A 236 18.23 4.71 1.86
CA GLY A 236 17.05 4.46 1.01
C GLY A 236 15.71 4.55 1.75
N ALA A 237 15.68 5.19 2.93
CA ALA A 237 14.44 5.40 3.67
C ALA A 237 13.39 6.13 2.83
N MET A 238 12.14 5.68 2.94
CA MET A 238 10.99 6.24 2.25
C MET A 238 9.85 6.47 3.26
N PRO A 239 9.00 7.49 3.03
CA PRO A 239 7.76 7.65 3.80
C PRO A 239 6.79 6.52 3.51
N GLY A 240 5.84 6.29 4.42
CA GLY A 240 4.83 5.26 4.28
C GLY A 240 3.95 5.44 3.04
N ARG A 241 3.36 4.35 2.53
CA ARG A 241 2.50 4.36 1.33
C ARG A 241 1.29 5.28 1.47
N ILE A 242 0.81 5.52 2.70
CA ILE A 242 -0.27 6.46 3.00
C ILE A 242 0.17 7.89 2.66
N LEU A 243 1.28 8.36 3.22
CA LEU A 243 1.82 9.70 2.93
C LEU A 243 2.23 9.85 1.46
N GLN A 244 2.82 8.82 0.85
CA GLN A 244 3.13 8.83 -0.58
C GLN A 244 1.87 9.03 -1.44
N SER A 245 0.76 8.40 -1.04
CA SER A 245 -0.54 8.52 -1.71
C SER A 245 -1.10 9.94 -1.56
N LEU A 246 -1.03 10.53 -0.37
CA LEU A 246 -1.46 11.92 -0.13
C LEU A 246 -0.60 12.91 -0.92
N ARG A 247 0.73 12.74 -0.94
CA ARG A 247 1.66 13.52 -1.77
C ARG A 247 1.26 13.50 -3.24
N LYS A 248 0.95 12.31 -3.78
CA LYS A 248 0.56 12.15 -5.19
C LYS A 248 -0.77 12.85 -5.52
N VAL A 249 -1.73 12.78 -4.61
CA VAL A 249 -3.08 13.29 -4.81
C VAL A 249 -3.17 14.80 -4.55
N LYS A 250 -2.29 15.35 -3.72
CA LYS A 250 -2.29 16.77 -3.31
C LYS A 250 -3.64 17.19 -2.71
N SER A 251 -4.16 16.40 -1.78
CA SER A 251 -5.33 16.73 -0.94
C SER A 251 -5.27 15.90 0.34
N SER A 252 -5.75 16.46 1.45
CA SER A 252 -5.84 15.82 2.77
C SER A 252 -7.21 15.22 3.11
N ASN A 253 -8.21 15.33 2.22
CA ASN A 253 -9.50 14.64 2.35
C ASN A 253 -9.84 13.68 1.17
N PRO A 254 -8.91 12.92 0.58
CA PRO A 254 -9.26 12.03 -0.53
C PRO A 254 -10.12 10.85 -0.06
N VAL A 255 -10.75 10.18 -1.03
CA VAL A 255 -11.25 8.81 -0.84
C VAL A 255 -10.09 7.85 -1.13
N MET A 256 -9.70 7.08 -0.13
CA MET A 256 -8.62 6.11 -0.22
C MET A 256 -9.21 4.69 -0.19
N ILE A 257 -9.12 3.97 -1.31
CA ILE A 257 -9.43 2.55 -1.35
C ILE A 257 -8.24 1.74 -0.85
N LEU A 258 -8.47 0.92 0.19
CA LEU A 258 -7.59 -0.12 0.68
C LEU A 258 -7.97 -1.44 0.01
N ASP A 259 -7.27 -1.79 -1.07
CA ASP A 259 -7.57 -2.96 -1.91
C ASP A 259 -6.90 -4.22 -1.34
N GLU A 260 -7.63 -5.33 -1.26
CA GLU A 260 -7.14 -6.64 -0.80
C GLU A 260 -6.67 -6.66 0.68
N ILE A 261 -7.49 -6.12 1.60
CA ILE A 261 -7.21 -6.14 3.05
C ILE A 261 -7.14 -7.57 3.62
N ASP A 262 -7.78 -8.54 2.96
CA ASP A 262 -7.79 -9.96 3.32
C ASP A 262 -6.47 -10.70 3.01
N LYS A 263 -5.48 -10.00 2.44
CA LYS A 263 -4.16 -10.55 2.14
C LYS A 263 -3.05 -10.00 3.03
N VAL A 264 -3.40 -9.21 4.05
CA VAL A 264 -2.45 -8.61 4.99
C VAL A 264 -2.00 -9.64 6.02
N GLY A 265 -0.70 -9.73 6.29
CA GLY A 265 -0.18 -10.42 7.48
C GLY A 265 -0.18 -11.96 7.43
N ASN A 266 -0.24 -12.57 6.24
CA ASN A 266 -0.22 -14.04 6.12
C ASN A 266 1.15 -14.70 6.40
N ASP A 267 2.20 -13.95 6.75
CA ASP A 267 3.56 -14.45 7.01
C ASP A 267 4.11 -14.04 8.39
N GLN A 268 4.98 -14.89 8.97
CA GLN A 268 5.43 -14.86 10.39
C GLN A 268 6.35 -13.68 10.82
N ARG A 269 6.49 -12.58 10.06
CA ARG A 269 7.37 -11.46 10.44
C ARG A 269 6.65 -10.12 10.39
N GLY A 270 6.39 -9.54 11.57
CA GLY A 270 5.70 -8.25 11.73
C GLY A 270 4.19 -8.37 11.52
N ASP A 271 3.40 -7.58 12.26
CA ASP A 271 1.97 -7.48 12.02
C ASP A 271 1.62 -6.09 11.46
N PRO A 272 1.60 -5.92 10.12
CA PRO A 272 1.23 -4.65 9.49
C PRO A 272 -0.21 -4.23 9.81
N SER A 273 -1.04 -5.13 10.34
CA SER A 273 -2.41 -4.84 10.75
C SER A 273 -2.46 -3.88 11.94
N SER A 274 -1.43 -3.87 12.80
CA SER A 274 -1.33 -2.91 13.91
C SER A 274 -1.23 -1.47 13.41
N ALA A 275 -0.42 -1.21 12.37
CA ALA A 275 -0.34 0.10 11.73
C ALA A 275 -1.63 0.45 10.97
N LEU A 276 -2.30 -0.54 10.35
CA LEU A 276 -3.60 -0.31 9.73
C LEU A 276 -4.67 0.04 10.76
N LEU A 277 -4.65 -0.55 11.96
CA LEU A 277 -5.58 -0.21 13.03
C LEU A 277 -5.43 1.25 13.46
N GLU A 278 -4.21 1.77 13.61
CA GLU A 278 -3.98 3.19 13.92
C GLU A 278 -4.51 4.11 12.81
N VAL A 279 -4.29 3.77 11.55
CA VAL A 279 -4.80 4.54 10.39
C VAL A 279 -6.33 4.53 10.32
N LEU A 280 -6.94 3.41 10.68
CA LEU A 280 -8.38 3.17 10.51
C LEU A 280 -9.20 3.52 11.75
N ASP A 281 -8.59 3.64 12.94
CA ASP A 281 -9.29 4.01 14.17
C ASP A 281 -9.58 5.53 14.18
N PRO A 282 -10.87 5.96 14.19
CA PRO A 282 -11.22 7.37 14.25
C PRO A 282 -10.73 8.09 15.51
N GLU A 283 -10.35 7.36 16.56
CA GLU A 283 -9.78 7.93 17.79
C GLU A 283 -8.26 8.11 17.72
N GLN A 284 -7.55 7.51 16.75
CA GLN A 284 -6.08 7.60 16.63
C GLN A 284 -5.62 8.26 15.33
N ASN A 285 -6.42 8.20 14.27
CA ASN A 285 -6.01 8.63 12.94
C ASN A 285 -5.68 10.14 12.80
N HIS A 286 -6.10 10.97 13.76
CA HIS A 286 -5.78 12.40 13.81
C HIS A 286 -4.33 12.67 14.25
N THR A 287 -3.68 11.70 14.92
CA THR A 287 -2.28 11.75 15.38
C THR A 287 -1.44 10.63 14.75
N PHE A 288 -1.73 10.24 13.50
CA PHE A 288 -0.99 9.15 12.85
C PHE A 288 0.49 9.50 12.71
N TYR A 289 1.38 8.69 13.29
CA TYR A 289 2.82 8.97 13.28
C TYR A 289 3.54 8.20 12.15
N ASP A 290 4.22 8.93 11.27
CA ASP A 290 5.11 8.35 10.24
C ASP A 290 6.58 8.48 10.66
N ASN A 291 7.31 7.37 10.61
CA ASN A 291 8.71 7.25 11.02
C ASN A 291 9.67 8.05 10.14
N TYR A 292 9.34 8.28 8.88
CA TYR A 292 10.17 9.07 7.96
C TYR A 292 9.92 10.55 8.18
N LEU A 293 8.65 10.92 8.32
CA LEU A 293 8.22 12.29 8.59
C LEU A 293 8.66 12.75 9.99
N GLU A 294 8.70 11.83 10.96
CA GLU A 294 8.96 12.08 12.39
C GLU A 294 7.98 13.09 13.01
N LEU A 295 6.77 13.17 12.46
CA LEU A 295 5.67 14.01 12.92
C LEU A 295 4.36 13.27 12.76
N GLU A 296 3.38 13.71 13.54
CA GLU A 296 2.00 13.30 13.40
C GLU A 296 1.36 13.96 12.17
N TYR A 297 0.52 13.21 11.45
CA TYR A 297 -0.24 13.67 10.31
C TYR A 297 -1.72 13.35 10.52
N ASP A 298 -2.58 14.36 10.36
CA ASP A 298 -4.03 14.19 10.53
C ASP A 298 -4.67 13.48 9.33
N LEU A 299 -5.11 12.24 9.53
CA LEU A 299 -5.84 11.43 8.56
C LEU A 299 -7.36 11.43 8.81
N SER A 300 -7.87 12.17 9.80
CA SER A 300 -9.28 12.13 10.21
C SER A 300 -10.26 12.52 9.10
N LYS A 301 -9.82 13.30 8.10
CA LYS A 301 -10.66 13.72 6.96
C LYS A 301 -10.59 12.79 5.75
N VAL A 302 -9.69 11.81 5.75
CA VAL A 302 -9.58 10.80 4.69
C VAL A 302 -10.76 9.84 4.78
N LEU A 303 -11.47 9.63 3.66
CA LEU A 303 -12.51 8.60 3.60
C LEU A 303 -11.89 7.27 3.19
N PHE A 304 -11.72 6.35 4.15
CA PHE A 304 -11.24 5.00 3.87
C PHE A 304 -12.39 4.11 3.39
N ILE A 305 -12.10 3.30 2.37
CA ILE A 305 -12.99 2.24 1.88
C ILE A 305 -12.14 0.98 1.68
N ALA A 306 -12.49 -0.12 2.31
CA ALA A 306 -11.78 -1.39 2.16
C ALA A 306 -12.43 -2.27 1.09
N THR A 307 -11.63 -3.13 0.45
CA THR A 307 -12.12 -4.25 -0.35
C THR A 307 -11.47 -5.54 0.11
N ALA A 308 -12.24 -6.63 0.08
CA ALA A 308 -11.76 -7.97 0.36
C ALA A 308 -12.41 -8.98 -0.60
N ASN A 309 -11.78 -10.16 -0.71
CA ASN A 309 -12.40 -11.29 -1.38
C ASN A 309 -12.97 -12.29 -0.38
N ASN A 310 -12.29 -12.52 0.74
CA ASN A 310 -12.77 -13.39 1.81
C ASN A 310 -12.79 -12.67 3.17
N LEU A 311 -13.95 -12.67 3.82
CA LEU A 311 -14.13 -12.11 5.17
C LEU A 311 -13.35 -12.87 6.25
N GLN A 312 -13.17 -14.19 6.09
CA GLN A 312 -12.53 -15.05 7.10
C GLN A 312 -11.03 -14.78 7.27
N ASN A 313 -10.39 -14.25 6.23
CA ASN A 313 -8.96 -13.95 6.22
C ASN A 313 -8.64 -12.56 6.81
N ILE A 314 -9.66 -11.76 7.10
CA ILE A 314 -9.47 -10.45 7.72
C ILE A 314 -9.29 -10.63 9.22
N GLN A 315 -8.27 -10.00 9.79
CA GLN A 315 -8.03 -10.06 11.23
C GLN A 315 -9.26 -9.56 12.02
N PRO A 316 -9.64 -10.23 13.14
CA PRO A 316 -10.83 -9.87 13.92
C PRO A 316 -10.87 -8.41 14.38
N ALA A 317 -9.73 -7.87 14.85
CA ALA A 317 -9.63 -6.50 15.32
C ALA A 317 -9.95 -5.46 14.21
N LEU A 318 -9.55 -5.74 12.97
CA LEU A 318 -9.90 -4.89 11.83
C LEU A 318 -11.37 -5.06 11.48
N ARG A 319 -11.87 -6.30 11.46
CA ARG A 319 -13.25 -6.63 11.10
C ARG A 319 -14.28 -5.88 11.96
N ASP A 320 -14.03 -5.71 13.25
CA ASP A 320 -14.93 -4.99 14.16
C ASP A 320 -15.06 -3.49 13.84
N ARG A 321 -14.12 -2.92 13.07
CA ARG A 321 -14.14 -1.52 12.60
C ARG A 321 -14.74 -1.37 11.20
N LEU A 322 -15.07 -2.48 10.53
CA LEU A 322 -15.58 -2.50 9.16
C LEU A 322 -17.11 -2.67 9.12
N GLU A 323 -17.77 -1.87 8.31
CA GLU A 323 -19.13 -2.12 7.87
C GLU A 323 -19.10 -3.00 6.60
N ILE A 324 -19.49 -4.26 6.75
CA ILE A 324 -19.40 -5.25 5.68
C ILE A 324 -20.58 -5.11 4.72
N ILE A 325 -20.27 -4.91 3.43
CA ILE A 325 -21.22 -4.96 2.33
C ILE A 325 -20.84 -6.11 1.41
N ASP A 326 -21.70 -7.12 1.33
CA ASP A 326 -21.50 -8.30 0.48
C ASP A 326 -22.00 -8.03 -0.95
N LEU A 327 -21.12 -8.23 -1.93
CA LEU A 327 -21.41 -8.14 -3.35
C LEU A 327 -21.43 -9.54 -3.94
N SER A 328 -22.60 -9.95 -4.40
CA SER A 328 -22.77 -11.18 -5.16
C SER A 328 -22.19 -11.07 -6.57
N GLY A 329 -22.01 -12.23 -7.20
CA GLY A 329 -21.76 -12.32 -8.64
C GLY A 329 -22.93 -11.78 -9.47
N TYR A 330 -22.69 -11.65 -10.78
CA TYR A 330 -23.67 -11.19 -11.74
C TYR A 330 -24.34 -12.34 -12.50
N ALA A 331 -25.65 -12.21 -12.74
CA ALA A 331 -26.37 -13.04 -13.69
C ALA A 331 -25.92 -12.77 -15.14
N VAL A 332 -26.24 -13.67 -16.07
CA VAL A 332 -25.84 -13.53 -17.50
C VAL A 332 -26.43 -12.25 -18.10
N GLU A 333 -27.69 -11.95 -17.78
CA GLU A 333 -28.41 -10.76 -18.23
C GLU A 333 -27.75 -9.48 -17.70
N GLU A 334 -27.31 -9.50 -16.44
CA GLU A 334 -26.58 -8.38 -15.83
C GLU A 334 -25.21 -8.19 -16.50
N LYS A 335 -24.46 -9.28 -16.74
CA LYS A 335 -23.18 -9.24 -17.45
C LYS A 335 -23.33 -8.70 -18.87
N MET A 336 -24.41 -9.06 -19.57
CA MET A 336 -24.72 -8.51 -20.89
C MET A 336 -24.89 -6.99 -20.84
N GLU A 337 -25.68 -6.48 -19.90
CA GLU A 337 -25.88 -5.03 -19.76
C GLU A 337 -24.60 -4.31 -19.34
N ILE A 338 -23.82 -4.88 -18.42
CA ILE A 338 -22.50 -4.36 -18.03
C ILE A 338 -21.56 -4.31 -19.24
N ALA A 339 -21.54 -5.36 -20.06
CA ALA A 339 -20.72 -5.43 -21.26
C ALA A 339 -21.08 -4.34 -22.26
N LYS A 340 -22.38 -4.15 -22.54
CA LYS A 340 -22.87 -3.14 -23.49
C LYS A 340 -22.62 -1.72 -23.03
N ARG A 341 -22.93 -1.41 -21.77
CA ARG A 341 -22.89 -0.04 -21.23
C ARG A 341 -21.49 0.41 -20.84
N HIS A 342 -20.64 -0.50 -20.37
CA HIS A 342 -19.35 -0.13 -19.79
C HIS A 342 -18.16 -0.80 -20.48
N LEU A 343 -18.13 -2.13 -20.62
CA LEU A 343 -16.92 -2.83 -21.07
C LEU A 343 -16.63 -2.58 -22.56
N ILE A 344 -17.62 -2.72 -23.44
CA ILE A 344 -17.43 -2.52 -24.88
C ILE A 344 -17.01 -1.08 -25.20
N PRO A 345 -17.66 -0.02 -24.68
CA PRO A 345 -17.21 1.35 -24.87
C PRO A 345 -15.79 1.59 -24.36
N LYS A 346 -15.49 1.11 -23.14
CA LYS A 346 -14.15 1.22 -22.53
C LYS A 346 -13.09 0.53 -23.39
N GLN A 347 -13.36 -0.70 -23.86
CA GLN A 347 -12.41 -1.46 -24.68
C GLN A 347 -12.23 -0.86 -26.07
N ARG A 348 -13.27 -0.27 -26.65
CA ARG A 348 -13.16 0.49 -27.92
C ARG A 348 -12.25 1.70 -27.78
N GLU A 349 -12.40 2.45 -26.70
CA GLU A 349 -11.55 3.61 -26.43
C GLU A 349 -10.10 3.19 -26.20
N ALA A 350 -9.87 2.18 -25.36
CA ALA A 350 -8.53 1.66 -25.07
C ALA A 350 -7.78 1.13 -26.30
N HIS A 351 -8.49 0.66 -27.33
CA HIS A 351 -7.91 0.12 -28.56
C HIS A 351 -8.05 1.06 -29.78
N GLY A 352 -8.41 2.33 -29.58
CA GLY A 352 -8.50 3.32 -30.67
C GLY A 352 -9.66 3.09 -31.66
N LEU A 353 -10.62 2.22 -31.35
CA LEU A 353 -11.75 1.86 -32.21
C LEU A 353 -12.98 2.76 -32.02
N LYS A 354 -12.89 3.84 -31.21
CA LYS A 354 -14.02 4.72 -30.85
C LYS A 354 -14.74 5.31 -32.07
N LYS A 355 -13.99 5.67 -33.11
CA LYS A 355 -14.51 6.27 -34.36
C LYS A 355 -14.84 5.24 -35.44
N ILE A 356 -14.52 3.96 -35.21
CA ILE A 356 -14.62 2.90 -36.21
C ILE A 356 -15.94 2.14 -35.99
N GLY A 357 -16.81 2.18 -36.99
CA GLY A 357 -18.14 1.61 -36.92
C GLY A 357 -18.14 0.10 -37.15
N PHE A 358 -18.38 -0.66 -36.08
CA PHE A 358 -18.86 -2.05 -36.17
C PHE A 358 -19.82 -2.34 -35.03
N LYS A 359 -20.64 -3.38 -35.15
CA LYS A 359 -21.61 -3.80 -34.13
C LYS A 359 -21.29 -5.20 -33.62
N ILE A 360 -21.50 -5.38 -32.32
CA ILE A 360 -21.49 -6.69 -31.67
C ILE A 360 -22.94 -6.96 -31.30
N SER A 361 -23.53 -8.02 -31.84
CA SER A 361 -24.91 -8.38 -31.53
C SER A 361 -25.03 -8.99 -30.14
N ASP A 362 -26.20 -8.90 -29.53
CA ASP A 362 -26.48 -9.43 -28.20
C ASP A 362 -26.18 -10.93 -28.10
N LYS A 363 -26.56 -11.71 -29.12
CA LYS A 363 -26.25 -13.15 -29.21
C LYS A 363 -24.75 -13.44 -29.20
N VAL A 364 -23.94 -12.55 -29.76
CA VAL A 364 -22.48 -12.69 -29.77
C VAL A 364 -21.89 -12.38 -28.39
N ILE A 365 -22.41 -11.37 -27.70
CA ILE A 365 -22.00 -11.04 -26.32
C ILE A 365 -22.37 -12.21 -25.39
N GLU A 366 -23.59 -12.72 -25.51
CA GLU A 366 -24.09 -13.88 -24.76
C GLU A 366 -23.21 -15.12 -24.98
N LYS A 367 -22.87 -15.42 -26.25
CA LYS A 367 -21.93 -16.51 -26.58
C LYS A 367 -20.57 -16.32 -25.92
N VAL A 368 -20.01 -15.11 -25.92
CA VAL A 368 -18.73 -14.85 -25.24
C VAL A 368 -18.83 -15.10 -23.74
N ILE A 369 -19.94 -14.70 -23.11
CA ILE A 369 -20.18 -14.92 -21.69
C ILE A 369 -20.30 -16.42 -21.39
N GLN A 370 -21.13 -17.16 -22.13
CA GLN A 370 -21.42 -18.57 -21.85
C GLN A 370 -20.27 -19.52 -22.24
N ASP A 371 -19.66 -19.33 -23.42
CA ASP A 371 -18.74 -20.31 -24.00
C ASP A 371 -17.26 -20.05 -23.64
N TYR A 372 -16.92 -18.83 -23.24
CA TYR A 372 -15.53 -18.39 -23.04
C TYR A 372 -15.23 -17.84 -21.65
N THR A 373 -16.22 -17.71 -20.76
CA THR A 373 -16.01 -17.26 -19.37
C THR A 373 -16.67 -18.20 -18.36
N ARG A 374 -16.01 -18.43 -17.22
CA ARG A 374 -16.58 -19.14 -16.06
C ARG A 374 -16.10 -18.43 -14.79
N GLU A 375 -16.79 -17.35 -14.45
CA GLU A 375 -16.49 -16.48 -13.30
C GLU A 375 -17.79 -15.87 -12.75
N SER A 376 -17.81 -15.42 -11.50
CA SER A 376 -18.91 -14.60 -10.95
C SER A 376 -18.90 -13.15 -11.41
N GLY A 377 -17.71 -12.61 -11.70
CA GLY A 377 -17.51 -11.23 -12.13
C GLY A 377 -17.52 -11.04 -13.65
N VAL A 378 -16.87 -9.97 -14.10
CA VAL A 378 -16.69 -9.64 -15.52
C VAL A 378 -15.22 -9.41 -15.91
N ARG A 379 -14.27 -9.93 -15.12
CA ARG A 379 -12.83 -9.70 -15.35
C ARG A 379 -12.34 -10.47 -16.57
N GLU A 380 -12.65 -11.76 -16.66
CA GLU A 380 -12.35 -12.57 -17.85
C GLU A 380 -13.20 -12.13 -19.04
N LEU A 381 -14.46 -11.71 -18.83
CA LEU A 381 -15.26 -11.08 -19.88
C LEU A 381 -14.57 -9.84 -20.48
N ASP A 382 -14.06 -8.93 -19.64
CA ASP A 382 -13.30 -7.75 -20.10
C ASP A 382 -12.06 -8.16 -20.90
N ARG A 383 -11.36 -9.24 -20.49
CA ARG A 383 -10.20 -9.78 -21.22
C ARG A 383 -10.57 -10.38 -22.56
N MET A 384 -11.68 -11.14 -22.64
CA MET A 384 -12.16 -11.72 -23.90
C MET A 384 -12.58 -10.62 -24.88
N LEU A 385 -13.32 -9.61 -24.40
CA LEU A 385 -13.69 -8.44 -25.20
C LEU A 385 -12.45 -7.67 -25.66
N ALA A 386 -11.44 -7.49 -24.81
CA ALA A 386 -10.18 -6.86 -25.20
C ALA A 386 -9.45 -7.65 -26.31
N SER A 387 -9.46 -8.99 -26.27
CA SER A 387 -8.92 -9.84 -27.35
C SER A 387 -9.67 -9.62 -28.67
N VAL A 388 -11.00 -9.53 -28.62
CA VAL A 388 -11.82 -9.20 -29.79
C VAL A 388 -11.48 -7.81 -30.34
N MET A 389 -11.34 -6.80 -29.48
CA MET A 389 -10.95 -5.45 -29.90
C MET A 389 -9.54 -5.41 -30.51
N ARG A 390 -8.56 -6.12 -29.94
CA ARG A 390 -7.20 -6.23 -30.51
C ARG A 390 -7.22 -6.83 -31.91
N TYR A 391 -8.01 -7.88 -32.12
CA TYR A 391 -8.15 -8.49 -33.44
C TYR A 391 -8.75 -7.51 -34.45
N GLN A 392 -9.81 -6.79 -34.06
CA GLN A 392 -10.44 -5.79 -34.93
C GLN A 392 -9.50 -4.62 -35.24
N ALA A 393 -8.74 -4.13 -34.26
CA ALA A 393 -7.73 -3.09 -34.48
C ALA A 393 -6.66 -3.55 -35.49
N LYS A 394 -6.18 -4.80 -35.37
CA LYS A 394 -5.25 -5.41 -36.33
C LYS A 394 -5.86 -5.54 -37.73
N GLU A 395 -7.08 -6.06 -37.85
CA GLU A 395 -7.74 -6.20 -39.17
C GLU A 395 -7.98 -4.85 -39.84
N PHE A 396 -8.37 -3.83 -39.07
CA PHE A 396 -8.52 -2.47 -39.59
C PHE A 396 -7.19 -1.90 -40.07
N ALA A 397 -6.12 -2.04 -39.28
CA ALA A 397 -4.79 -1.55 -39.65
C ALA A 397 -4.21 -2.24 -40.91
N LEU A 398 -4.63 -3.48 -41.20
CA LEU A 398 -4.18 -4.23 -42.38
C LEU A 398 -5.01 -3.98 -43.64
N LYS A 399 -6.30 -3.68 -43.49
CA LYS A 399 -7.28 -3.71 -44.61
C LYS A 399 -8.06 -2.42 -44.79
N ASP A 400 -7.92 -1.46 -43.88
CA ASP A 400 -8.70 -0.21 -43.76
C ASP A 400 -10.23 -0.42 -43.77
N LYS A 401 -10.69 -1.65 -43.56
CA LYS A 401 -12.10 -2.05 -43.55
C LYS A 401 -12.35 -3.11 -42.50
N LEU A 402 -13.44 -2.92 -41.76
CA LEU A 402 -13.98 -3.92 -40.84
C LEU A 402 -15.30 -4.47 -41.35
N LYS A 403 -15.57 -5.71 -40.96
CA LYS A 403 -16.90 -6.29 -41.10
C LYS A 403 -17.88 -5.49 -40.23
N PRO A 404 -19.06 -5.09 -40.77
CA PRO A 404 -19.98 -4.19 -40.06
C PRO A 404 -20.59 -4.83 -38.81
N THR A 405 -20.77 -6.15 -38.80
CA THR A 405 -21.31 -6.89 -37.65
C THR A 405 -20.51 -8.16 -37.43
N LEU A 406 -20.06 -8.38 -36.19
CA LEU A 406 -19.42 -9.63 -35.78
C LEU A 406 -20.45 -10.74 -35.62
N THR A 407 -20.13 -11.94 -36.11
CA THR A 407 -20.94 -13.16 -35.98
C THR A 407 -20.31 -14.16 -35.01
N ALA A 408 -21.06 -15.19 -34.61
CA ALA A 408 -20.55 -16.25 -33.74
C ALA A 408 -19.32 -16.97 -34.33
N ALA A 409 -19.30 -17.20 -35.65
CA ALA A 409 -18.15 -17.79 -36.33
C ALA A 409 -16.91 -16.88 -36.31
N ASP A 410 -17.10 -15.55 -36.36
CA ASP A 410 -15.99 -14.62 -36.21
C ASP A 410 -15.39 -14.71 -34.79
N ILE A 411 -16.20 -14.88 -33.75
CA ILE A 411 -15.71 -15.08 -32.38
C ILE A 411 -14.87 -16.35 -32.28
N GLU A 412 -15.31 -17.46 -32.85
CA GLU A 412 -14.53 -18.71 -32.82
C GLU A 412 -13.20 -18.58 -33.58
N LYS A 413 -13.18 -17.82 -34.67
CA LYS A 413 -11.94 -17.49 -35.37
C LYS A 413 -10.98 -16.65 -34.53
N ILE A 414 -11.52 -15.76 -33.69
CA ILE A 414 -10.75 -14.79 -32.89
C ILE A 414 -10.27 -15.38 -31.56
N LEU A 415 -11.18 -16.01 -30.81
CA LEU A 415 -10.95 -16.55 -29.47
C LEU A 415 -10.58 -18.04 -29.47
N GLY A 416 -10.72 -18.72 -30.62
CA GLY A 416 -10.54 -20.16 -30.74
C GLY A 416 -11.83 -20.94 -30.43
N LYS A 417 -11.70 -22.26 -30.29
CA LYS A 417 -12.83 -23.14 -29.94
C LYS A 417 -13.43 -22.75 -28.57
N PRO A 418 -14.76 -22.90 -28.38
CA PRO A 418 -15.41 -22.76 -27.08
C PRO A 418 -14.65 -23.52 -25.98
N ARG A 419 -14.43 -22.85 -24.84
CA ARG A 419 -13.71 -23.44 -23.70
C ARG A 419 -14.65 -24.18 -22.76
N TYR A 420 -15.87 -23.71 -22.68
CA TYR A 420 -16.91 -24.25 -21.81
C TYR A 420 -18.07 -24.73 -22.69
N SER A 421 -18.71 -25.83 -22.28
CA SER A 421 -19.92 -26.34 -22.89
C SER A 421 -20.99 -26.48 -21.81
N ASN A 422 -22.15 -25.87 -22.04
CA ASN A 422 -23.32 -26.02 -21.17
C ASN A 422 -24.07 -27.34 -21.41
N GLU A 423 -23.59 -28.20 -22.32
CA GLU A 423 -24.25 -29.47 -22.64
C GLU A 423 -24.23 -30.47 -21.48
N LEU A 424 -23.20 -30.42 -20.62
CA LEU A 424 -23.11 -31.24 -19.40
C LEU A 424 -24.38 -31.14 -18.53
N TYR A 425 -25.00 -29.96 -18.47
CA TYR A 425 -26.17 -29.67 -17.63
C TYR A 425 -27.50 -30.22 -18.17
N LYS A 426 -27.55 -30.70 -19.42
CA LYS A 426 -28.78 -31.24 -20.02
C LYS A 426 -28.98 -32.74 -19.75
N THR A 427 -28.00 -33.41 -19.14
CA THR A 427 -27.98 -34.87 -18.96
C THR A 427 -28.51 -35.36 -17.61
N ALA A 428 -29.27 -34.52 -16.89
CA ALA A 428 -29.65 -34.69 -15.48
C ALA A 428 -30.60 -35.86 -15.15
N ASN A 429 -30.93 -36.74 -16.10
CA ASN A 429 -31.89 -37.84 -15.92
C ASN A 429 -31.25 -39.24 -15.98
N MET A 430 -29.97 -39.39 -15.67
CA MET A 430 -29.36 -40.72 -15.55
C MET A 430 -29.51 -41.26 -14.11
N PRO A 431 -30.04 -42.49 -13.92
CA PRO A 431 -30.03 -43.14 -12.62
C PRO A 431 -28.61 -43.19 -12.03
N GLY A 432 -28.49 -42.84 -10.75
CA GLY A 432 -27.21 -42.79 -10.04
C GLY A 432 -26.48 -41.45 -10.14
N VAL A 433 -27.00 -40.45 -10.85
CA VAL A 433 -26.41 -39.11 -10.92
C VAL A 433 -27.35 -38.09 -10.27
N ALA A 434 -26.84 -37.32 -9.32
CA ALA A 434 -27.57 -36.23 -8.66
C ALA A 434 -26.86 -34.90 -8.85
N VAL A 435 -27.63 -33.83 -9.07
CA VAL A 435 -27.11 -32.48 -9.26
C VAL A 435 -26.99 -31.80 -7.89
N GLY A 436 -25.76 -31.46 -7.50
CA GLY A 436 -25.44 -30.72 -6.29
C GLY A 436 -25.00 -29.29 -6.60
N LEU A 437 -25.23 -28.39 -5.66
CA LEU A 437 -24.69 -27.04 -5.69
C LEU A 437 -23.52 -26.95 -4.73
N ALA A 438 -22.39 -26.42 -5.20
CA ALA A 438 -21.20 -26.19 -4.40
C ALA A 438 -20.84 -24.71 -4.41
N TRP A 439 -20.21 -24.24 -3.33
CA TRP A 439 -19.61 -22.92 -3.29
C TRP A 439 -18.11 -23.05 -3.52
N THR A 440 -17.62 -22.40 -4.57
CA THR A 440 -16.19 -22.33 -4.90
C THR A 440 -15.68 -20.91 -4.71
N SER A 441 -14.35 -20.73 -4.73
CA SER A 441 -13.71 -19.42 -4.65
C SER A 441 -14.07 -18.47 -5.80
N VAL A 442 -14.59 -18.99 -6.91
CA VAL A 442 -15.03 -18.19 -8.07
C VAL A 442 -16.55 -18.02 -8.14
N GLY A 443 -17.30 -18.56 -7.17
CA GLY A 443 -18.76 -18.48 -7.07
C GLY A 443 -19.43 -19.83 -6.83
N GLY A 444 -20.77 -19.84 -6.95
CA GLY A 444 -21.54 -21.07 -6.99
C GLY A 444 -21.20 -21.90 -8.22
N ASP A 445 -21.04 -23.21 -8.04
CA ASP A 445 -20.82 -24.18 -9.11
C ASP A 445 -21.80 -25.34 -9.00
N ILE A 446 -22.02 -26.02 -10.11
CA ILE A 446 -22.89 -27.20 -10.21
C ILE A 446 -22.02 -28.44 -10.33
N LEU A 447 -22.23 -29.40 -9.43
CA LEU A 447 -21.54 -30.68 -9.41
C LEU A 447 -22.51 -31.81 -9.72
N PHE A 448 -22.02 -32.83 -10.41
CA PHE A 448 -22.75 -34.09 -10.61
C PHE A 448 -22.18 -35.12 -9.67
N ILE A 449 -22.90 -35.45 -8.60
CA ILE A 449 -22.50 -36.55 -7.72
C ILE A 449 -22.95 -37.84 -8.38
N GLU A 450 -21.99 -38.70 -8.66
CA GLU A 450 -22.21 -39.96 -9.36
C GLU A 450 -22.13 -41.11 -8.37
N THR A 451 -23.04 -42.06 -8.52
CA THR A 451 -23.11 -43.26 -7.70
C THR A 451 -23.20 -44.47 -8.61
N SER A 452 -22.42 -45.50 -8.29
CA SER A 452 -22.49 -46.79 -8.96
C SER A 452 -22.56 -47.90 -7.93
N THR A 453 -23.25 -48.98 -8.30
CA THR A 453 -23.35 -50.19 -7.48
C THR A 453 -22.75 -51.36 -8.22
N SER A 454 -21.87 -52.12 -7.58
CA SER A 454 -21.33 -53.38 -8.08
C SER A 454 -21.54 -54.49 -7.06
N ASP A 455 -21.51 -55.76 -7.48
CA ASP A 455 -21.51 -56.86 -6.52
C ASP A 455 -20.24 -56.81 -5.66
N GLY A 456 -20.37 -57.10 -4.35
CA GLY A 456 -19.27 -57.03 -3.40
C GLY A 456 -19.70 -57.27 -1.95
N LYS A 457 -19.01 -56.64 -0.99
CA LYS A 457 -19.14 -56.94 0.45
C LYS A 457 -19.70 -55.77 1.28
N GLY A 458 -20.66 -55.03 0.73
CA GLY A 458 -21.33 -53.95 1.47
C GLY A 458 -20.47 -52.72 1.77
N GLU A 459 -19.39 -52.51 1.01
CA GLU A 459 -18.46 -51.41 1.23
C GLU A 459 -18.98 -50.09 0.62
N LEU A 460 -18.73 -48.96 1.30
CA LEU A 460 -18.91 -47.61 0.75
C LEU A 460 -17.55 -47.05 0.31
N LYS A 461 -17.38 -46.84 -0.99
CA LYS A 461 -16.19 -46.23 -1.58
C LYS A 461 -16.48 -44.78 -1.92
N LEU A 462 -15.62 -43.88 -1.46
CA LEU A 462 -15.76 -42.44 -1.65
C LEU A 462 -14.53 -41.91 -2.40
N THR A 463 -14.75 -41.23 -3.51
CA THR A 463 -13.68 -40.68 -4.36
C THR A 463 -13.99 -39.26 -4.80
N GLY A 464 -12.96 -38.47 -5.15
CA GLY A 464 -13.14 -37.06 -5.52
C GLY A 464 -12.49 -36.04 -4.56
N ASN A 465 -11.48 -36.46 -3.79
CA ASN A 465 -10.74 -35.63 -2.84
C ASN A 465 -11.65 -35.00 -1.76
N LEU A 466 -12.42 -35.86 -1.10
CA LEU A 466 -13.39 -35.49 -0.07
C LEU A 466 -12.70 -35.34 1.29
N GLY A 467 -13.02 -34.25 2.00
CA GLY A 467 -12.64 -34.04 3.39
C GLY A 467 -13.45 -34.90 4.36
N ASN A 468 -13.18 -34.76 5.66
CA ASN A 468 -13.73 -35.66 6.67
C ASN A 468 -15.23 -35.41 6.90
N VAL A 469 -15.67 -34.14 6.91
CA VAL A 469 -17.08 -33.78 7.13
C VAL A 469 -17.94 -34.32 5.99
N MET A 470 -17.42 -34.27 4.76
CA MET A 470 -18.16 -34.79 3.61
C MET A 470 -18.23 -36.33 3.60
N LYS A 471 -17.20 -37.03 4.08
CA LYS A 471 -17.24 -38.50 4.28
C LYS A 471 -18.24 -38.92 5.35
N GLU A 472 -18.31 -38.17 6.45
CA GLU A 472 -19.33 -38.37 7.49
C GLU A 472 -20.74 -38.16 6.94
N SER A 473 -20.92 -37.13 6.10
CA SER A 473 -22.20 -36.86 5.44
C SER A 473 -22.63 -38.04 4.54
N ALA A 474 -21.73 -38.57 3.71
CA ALA A 474 -22.00 -39.74 2.88
C ALA A 474 -22.35 -41.00 3.71
N THR A 475 -21.66 -41.19 4.84
CA THR A 475 -21.92 -42.32 5.76
C THR A 475 -23.27 -42.17 6.45
N THR A 476 -23.66 -40.94 6.78
CA THR A 476 -24.97 -40.61 7.38
C THR A 476 -26.10 -40.84 6.37
N ALA A 477 -25.92 -40.42 5.12
CA ALA A 477 -26.87 -40.67 4.03
C ALA A 477 -27.10 -42.18 3.81
N LEU A 478 -26.01 -42.97 3.78
CA LEU A 478 -26.11 -44.43 3.68
C LEU A 478 -26.85 -45.05 4.88
N THR A 479 -26.50 -44.65 6.10
CA THR A 479 -27.15 -45.12 7.33
C THR A 479 -28.66 -44.81 7.33
N TYR A 480 -29.03 -43.62 6.83
CA TYR A 480 -30.43 -43.23 6.68
C TYR A 480 -31.17 -44.12 5.69
N LEU A 481 -30.58 -44.41 4.52
CA LEU A 481 -31.16 -45.32 3.53
C LEU A 481 -31.30 -46.74 4.05
N GLN A 482 -30.30 -47.26 4.77
CA GLN A 482 -30.37 -48.57 5.41
C GLN A 482 -31.52 -48.66 6.43
N SER A 483 -31.67 -47.63 7.27
CA SER A 483 -32.72 -47.57 8.30
C SER A 483 -34.13 -47.42 7.71
N ASN A 484 -34.24 -46.92 6.48
CA ASN A 484 -35.51 -46.65 5.80
C ASN A 484 -35.69 -47.50 4.53
N ALA A 485 -34.94 -48.60 4.36
CA ALA A 485 -34.90 -49.38 3.12
C ALA A 485 -36.29 -49.81 2.64
N SER A 486 -37.12 -50.31 3.55
CA SER A 486 -38.50 -50.74 3.26
C SER A 486 -39.39 -49.61 2.74
N ARG A 487 -39.16 -48.36 3.20
CA ARG A 487 -39.93 -47.19 2.76
C ARG A 487 -39.65 -46.83 1.30
N TYR A 488 -38.43 -47.09 0.84
CA TYR A 488 -37.98 -46.78 -0.51
C TYR A 488 -38.01 -48.00 -1.45
N GLY A 489 -38.54 -49.14 -1.00
CA GLY A 489 -38.62 -50.38 -1.80
C GLY A 489 -37.26 -51.02 -2.07
N ILE A 490 -36.26 -50.76 -1.23
CA ILE A 490 -34.90 -51.31 -1.36
C ILE A 490 -34.80 -52.59 -0.52
N ASP A 491 -34.30 -53.68 -1.10
CA ASP A 491 -34.01 -54.91 -0.35
C ASP A 491 -32.83 -54.68 0.62
N GLY A 492 -33.08 -54.83 1.91
CA GLY A 492 -32.06 -54.66 2.96
C GLY A 492 -30.81 -55.52 2.75
N LYS A 493 -30.96 -56.71 2.16
CA LYS A 493 -29.82 -57.61 1.85
C LYS A 493 -28.92 -57.07 0.74
N SER A 494 -29.40 -56.12 -0.07
CA SER A 494 -28.58 -55.48 -1.11
C SER A 494 -27.44 -54.66 -0.52
N PHE A 495 -27.61 -54.08 0.68
CA PHE A 495 -26.54 -53.32 1.35
C PHE A 495 -25.38 -54.19 1.83
N GLU A 496 -25.59 -55.50 2.04
CA GLU A 496 -24.52 -56.44 2.43
C GLU A 496 -23.79 -57.03 1.20
N LYS A 497 -24.51 -57.15 0.08
CA LYS A 497 -24.05 -57.83 -1.14
C LYS A 497 -23.54 -56.91 -2.23
N LYS A 498 -23.79 -55.60 -2.12
CA LYS A 498 -23.36 -54.61 -3.11
C LYS A 498 -22.38 -53.63 -2.51
N THR A 499 -21.35 -53.30 -3.27
CA THR A 499 -20.46 -52.16 -2.98
C THR A 499 -21.07 -50.93 -3.62
N ILE A 500 -21.15 -49.84 -2.86
CA ILE A 500 -21.63 -48.53 -3.33
C ILE A 500 -20.41 -47.65 -3.50
N HIS A 501 -20.24 -47.07 -4.69
CA HIS A 501 -19.16 -46.13 -4.96
C HIS A 501 -19.75 -44.78 -5.33
N VAL A 502 -19.48 -43.79 -4.48
CA VAL A 502 -19.81 -42.38 -4.73
C VAL A 502 -18.57 -41.66 -5.25
N HIS A 503 -18.71 -41.03 -6.40
CA HIS A 503 -17.72 -40.16 -7.01
C HIS A 503 -18.23 -38.72 -7.03
N VAL A 504 -17.40 -37.81 -6.53
CA VAL A 504 -17.65 -36.36 -6.62
C VAL A 504 -16.59 -35.76 -7.56
N PRO A 505 -16.93 -35.49 -8.84
CA PRO A 505 -16.01 -35.00 -9.86
C PRO A 505 -15.31 -33.69 -9.49
N GLU A 506 -14.17 -33.41 -10.13
CA GLU A 506 -13.16 -32.37 -9.83
C GLU A 506 -12.21 -32.72 -8.66
N GLY A 507 -11.36 -33.72 -8.87
CA GLY A 507 -10.46 -34.25 -7.82
C GLY A 507 -9.32 -33.33 -7.36
N ALA A 508 -9.07 -32.19 -8.03
CA ALA A 508 -7.97 -31.30 -7.67
C ALA A 508 -8.30 -30.32 -6.52
N VAL A 509 -9.59 -30.00 -6.31
CA VAL A 509 -10.03 -29.07 -5.26
C VAL A 509 -10.62 -29.88 -4.10
N PRO A 510 -10.04 -29.78 -2.88
CA PRO A 510 -10.60 -30.45 -1.70
C PRO A 510 -12.02 -29.95 -1.43
N LYS A 511 -12.96 -30.88 -1.21
CA LYS A 511 -14.36 -30.55 -0.90
C LYS A 511 -14.67 -31.03 0.49
N ASP A 512 -15.02 -30.11 1.37
CA ASP A 512 -15.37 -30.43 2.74
C ASP A 512 -16.55 -29.57 3.18
N GLY A 513 -17.63 -30.21 3.59
CA GLY A 513 -18.88 -29.56 3.98
C GLY A 513 -20.04 -30.54 4.04
N PRO A 514 -21.01 -30.35 4.96
CA PRO A 514 -22.13 -31.27 5.13
C PRO A 514 -23.31 -31.01 4.17
N SER A 515 -23.23 -29.96 3.34
CA SER A 515 -24.35 -29.46 2.52
C SER A 515 -24.79 -30.42 1.41
N ALA A 516 -23.93 -31.35 1.00
CA ALA A 516 -24.23 -32.34 -0.05
C ALA A 516 -25.00 -33.56 0.46
N GLY A 517 -25.33 -33.66 1.75
CA GLY A 517 -25.91 -34.86 2.35
C GLY A 517 -27.29 -35.27 1.83
N ILE A 518 -28.05 -34.36 1.21
CA ILE A 518 -29.31 -34.70 0.51
C ILE A 518 -29.09 -35.07 -0.96
N THR A 519 -27.94 -34.68 -1.52
CA THR A 519 -27.57 -34.96 -2.92
C THR A 519 -26.95 -36.34 -3.02
N MET A 520 -26.20 -36.75 -1.99
CA MET A 520 -25.76 -38.12 -1.73
C MET A 520 -26.92 -38.95 -1.20
#